data_AF-A0A953MP87-F1
#
_entry.id   AF-A0A953MP87-F1
#
_cell.length_a   1.000
_cell.length_b   1.000
_cell.length_c   1.000
_cell.angle_alpha   90.00
_cell.angle_beta   90.00
_cell.angle_gamma   90.00
#
_symmetry.space_group_name_H-M   'P 1'
#
loop_
_entity.id
_entity.type
_entity.pdbx_description
1 polymer ?
#
loop_
_entity_poly.entity_id
_entity_poly.type
_entity_poly.pdbx_seq_one_letter_code
_entity_poly.pdbx_strand_id
1 'polypeptide(L)' 'LTVFGGSLGIGKLAAAAMEASGRQPEAAGPIRTSMIIAAALIEGMSFFGLVICILLAVK' A
#
# COMPACT_ATOMS: atom_id res chain seq x y z
N LEU A 1 -9.68 2.87 -11.85
CA LEU A 1 -8.27 3.30 -11.76
C LEU A 1 -7.73 3.24 -10.33
N THR A 2 -8.45 3.78 -9.35
CA THR A 2 -8.05 3.82 -7.95
C THR A 2 -7.68 2.46 -7.34
N VAL A 3 -8.50 1.43 -7.59
CA VAL A 3 -8.24 0.04 -7.13
C VAL A 3 -6.96 -0.53 -7.77
N PHE A 4 -6.82 -0.39 -9.08
CA PHE A 4 -5.63 -0.84 -9.82
C PHE A 4 -4.35 -0.12 -9.37
N GLY A 5 -4.41 1.20 -9.16
CA GLY A 5 -3.27 1.97 -8.67
C GLY A 5 -2.84 1.55 -7.27
N GLY A 6 -3.81 1.38 -6.37
CA GLY A 6 -3.57 0.92 -5.00
C GLY A 6 -2.96 -0.48 -4.94
N SER A 7 -3.54 -1.43 -5.69
CA SER A 7 -3.04 -2.81 -5.71
C SER A 7 -1.63 -2.93 -6.31
N LEU A 8 -1.33 -2.18 -7.38
CA LEU A 8 0.02 -2.11 -7.94
C LEU A 8 1.03 -1.48 -6.96
N GLY A 9 0.64 -0.40 -6.28
CA GLY A 9 1.48 0.27 -5.28
C GLY A 9 1.83 -0.66 -4.11
N ILE A 10 0.81 -1.29 -3.50
CA ILE A 10 1.01 -2.23 -2.38
C ILE A 10 1.78 -3.46 -2.83
N GLY A 11 1.49 -4.03 -4.01
CA GLY A 11 2.21 -5.20 -4.51
C GLY A 11 3.71 -4.95 -4.65
N LYS A 12 4.11 -3.80 -5.21
CA LYS A 12 5.53 -3.43 -5.33
C LYS A 12 6.17 -3.16 -3.97
N LEU A 13 5.46 -2.47 -3.08
CA LEU A 13 5.94 -2.19 -1.72
C LEU A 13 6.18 -3.49 -0.94
N ALA A 14 5.23 -4.42 -0.98
CA ALA A 14 5.34 -5.72 -0.31
C ALA A 14 6.48 -6.55 -0.88
N ALA A 15 6.62 -6.63 -2.21
CA ALA A 15 7.73 -7.35 -2.84
C ALA A 15 9.09 -6.81 -2.39
N ALA A 16 9.28 -5.48 -2.38
CA ALA A 16 10.51 -4.85 -1.93
C ALA A 16 10.80 -5.11 -0.44
N ALA A 17 9.78 -5.05 0.41
CA ALA A 17 9.92 -5.35 1.83
C ALA A 17 10.31 -6.80 2.09
N MET A 18 9.74 -7.75 1.34
CA MET A 18 10.07 -9.17 1.44
C MET A 18 11.50 -9.46 0.96
N GLU A 19 11.93 -8.84 -0.14
CA GLU A 19 13.30 -8.96 -0.63
C GLU A 19 14.31 -8.39 0.37
N ALA A 20 14.05 -7.19 0.90
CA ALA A 20 14.90 -6.56 1.91
C ALA A 20 14.98 -7.40 3.20
N SER A 21 13.84 -7.93 3.67
CA SER A 21 13.80 -8.79 4.87
C SER A 21 14.54 -10.12 4.65
N GLY A 22 14.52 -10.66 3.43
CA GLY A 22 15.28 -11.87 3.09
C GLY A 22 16.79 -11.61 3.03
N ARG A 23 17.22 -10.40 2.63
CA ARG A 23 18.64 -10.00 2.60
C ARG A 23 19.19 -9.66 3.99
N GLN A 24 18.37 -9.07 4.85
CA GLN A 24 18.74 -8.64 6.21
C GLN A 24 17.64 -9.03 7.21
N PRO A 25 17.62 -10.29 7.69
CA PRO A 25 16.61 -10.78 8.62
C PRO A 25 16.53 -10.01 9.93
N GLU A 26 17.67 -9.53 10.43
CA GLU A 26 17.77 -8.70 11.64
C GLU A 26 17.03 -7.35 11.52
N ALA A 27 16.85 -6.85 10.30
CA ALA A 27 16.12 -5.62 10.01
C ALA A 27 14.63 -5.84 9.67
N ALA A 28 14.13 -7.08 9.70
CA ALA A 28 12.77 -7.40 9.27
C ALA A 28 11.68 -6.66 10.07
N GLY A 29 11.87 -6.46 11.39
CA GLY A 29 10.94 -5.70 12.22
C GLY A 29 10.82 -4.22 11.80
N PRO A 30 11.94 -3.49 11.73
CA PRO A 30 11.97 -2.13 11.18
C PRO A 30 11.41 -2.03 9.74
N ILE A 31 11.79 -2.96 8.84
CA ILE A 31 11.29 -2.99 7.45
C ILE A 31 9.76 -3.12 7.42
N ARG A 32 9.20 -4.06 8.20
CA ARG A 32 7.75 -4.25 8.30
C ARG A 32 7.04 -3.00 8.83
N THR A 33 7.64 -2.31 9.80
CA THR A 33 7.06 -1.08 10.36
C THR A 33 6.97 0.01 9.29
N SER A 34 8.07 0.27 8.58
CA SER A 34 8.10 1.23 7.47
C SER A 34 7.14 0.84 6.34
N MET A 35 7.06 -0.46 6.02
CA MET A 35 6.13 -1.00 5.03
C MET A 35 4.68 -0.73 5.41
N ILE A 36 4.27 -0.97 6.67
CA ILE A 36 2.90 -0.74 7.11
C ILE A 36 2.53 0.75 7.05
N ILE A 37 3.45 1.64 7.43
CA ILE A 37 3.24 3.10 7.33
C ILE A 37 3.01 3.50 5.87
N ALA A 38 3.87 3.03 4.95
CA ALA A 38 3.73 3.30 3.53
C ALA A 38 2.43 2.69 2.94
N ALA A 39 2.07 1.48 3.36
CA ALA A 39 0.83 0.83 2.93
C ALA A 39 -0.40 1.62 3.38
N ALA A 40 -0.43 2.13 4.62
CA ALA A 40 -1.51 2.96 5.13
C ALA A 40 -1.70 4.25 4.33
N LEU A 41 -0.61 4.87 3.83
CA LEU A 41 -0.70 6.04 2.95
C LEU A 41 -1.33 5.71 1.59
N ILE A 42 -0.94 4.57 0.99
CA ILE A 42 -1.51 4.10 -0.28
C ILE A 42 -2.99 3.74 -0.09
N GLU A 43 -3.33 2.99 0.96
CA GLU A 43 -4.71 2.63 1.27
C GLU A 43 -5.58 3.86 1.53
N GLY A 44 -5.06 4.84 2.28
CA GLY A 44 -5.76 6.10 2.54
C GLY A 44 -6.13 6.84 1.24
N MET A 45 -5.17 6.98 0.31
CA MET A 45 -5.45 7.64 -0.97
C MET A 45 -6.45 6.84 -1.82
N SER A 46 -6.32 5.51 -1.84
CA SER A 46 -7.17 4.64 -2.64
C SER A 46 -8.59 4.59 -2.08
N PHE A 47 -8.75 4.60 -0.77
CA PHE A 47 -10.04 4.65 -0.10
C PHE A 47 -10.76 5.98 -0.39
N PHE A 48 -10.07 7.12 -0.28
CA PHE A 48 -10.63 8.42 -0.64
C PHE A 48 -11.09 8.47 -2.09
N GLY A 49 -10.29 7.96 -3.03
CA GLY A 49 -10.68 7.90 -4.43
C GLY A 49 -11.90 7.01 -4.67
N LEU A 50 -12.05 5.90 -3.94
CA LEU A 50 -13.23 5.04 -4.00
C LEU A 50 -14.48 5.78 -3.50
N VAL A 51 -14.38 6.50 -2.38
CA VAL A 51 -15.48 7.32 -1.83
C VAL A 51 -15.95 8.34 -2.86
N ILE A 52 -15.02 9.05 -3.52
CA ILE A 52 -15.38 10.02 -4.59
C ILE A 52 -16.10 9.32 -5.74
N CYS A 53 -15.61 8.15 -6.20
CA CYS A 53 -16.28 7.38 -7.25
C CYS A 53 -17.70 6.98 -6.86
N ILE A 54 -17.90 6.53 -5.61
CA ILE A 54 -19.24 6.19 -5.10
C ILE A 54 -20.12 7.44 -5.10
N LEU A 55 -19.66 8.55 -4.51
CA LEU A 55 -20.42 9.80 -4.46
C LEU A 55 -20.85 10.31 -5.83
N LEU A 56 -20.02 10.14 -6.86
CA LEU A 56 -20.37 10.50 -8.24
C LEU A 56 -21.34 9.51 -8.90
N ALA A 57 -21.37 8.26 -8.46
CA ALA A 57 -22.23 7.22 -9.03
C ALA A 57 -23.66 7.20 -8.44
N VAL A 58 -23.83 7.62 -7.18
CA VAL A 58 -25.14 7.70 -6.51
C VAL A 58 -25.78 9.10 -6.53
N LYS A 59 -25.13 10.07 -7.16
CA LYS A 59 -25.62 11.44 -7.28
C LYS A 59 -26.05 11.71 -8.71
#